data_AF-A0A8J6LTR0-F1
#
_entry.id   AF-A0A8J6LTR0-F1
#
_cell.length_a   1.000
_cell.length_b   1.000
_cell.length_c   1.000
_cell.angle_alpha   90.00
_cell.angle_beta   90.00
_cell.angle_gamma   90.00
#
_symmetry.space_group_name_H-M   'P 1'
#
loop_
_entity.id
_entity.type
_entity.pdbx_description
1 polymer ?
#
loop_
_entity_poly.entity_id
_entity_poly.type
_entity_poly.pdbx_seq_one_letter_code
_entity_poly.pdbx_strand_id
1 'polypeptide(L)'
;KFIIAGEWRPYLAGGRTLVPVPLADTNRPEGMRWAAATNIGFGMPGGYFLGPAGGVDGQLGRFDAPPSRTSGLLNEVVASGQPVVPTEELRAAVRDDLLRWNAGIIVLPVDQLNAGPLRTTLDGLVGPSAQVNDVWMWDVRTI
;
A
#
# COMPACT_ATOMS: atom_id res chain seq x y z
N LYS A 1 11.34 12.80 -0.28
CA LYS A 1 12.68 12.74 0.35
C LYS A 1 12.98 11.31 0.81
N PHE A 2 12.09 10.67 1.57
CA PHE A 2 12.22 9.29 2.07
C PHE A 2 12.65 8.27 1.00
N ILE A 3 11.96 8.25 -0.16
CA ILE A 3 12.23 7.29 -1.25
C ILE A 3 13.63 7.47 -1.85
N ILE A 4 13.97 8.70 -2.23
CA ILE A 4 15.26 9.03 -2.89
C ILE A 4 16.44 8.89 -1.91
N ALA A 5 16.24 9.21 -0.64
CA ALA A 5 17.23 9.01 0.42
C ALA A 5 17.52 7.52 0.71
N GLY A 6 16.68 6.60 0.22
CA GLY A 6 16.89 5.15 0.38
C GLY A 6 16.57 4.63 1.78
N GLU A 7 15.83 5.38 2.59
CA GLU A 7 15.54 5.03 3.99
C GLU A 7 14.67 3.77 4.13
N TRP A 8 13.99 3.36 3.07
CA TRP A 8 13.21 2.12 2.99
C TRP A 8 14.07 0.85 2.94
N ARG A 9 15.33 0.94 2.46
CA ARG A 9 16.16 -0.24 2.16
C ARG A 9 16.34 -1.22 3.32
N PRO A 10 16.60 -0.78 4.57
CA PRO A 10 16.78 -1.70 5.70
C PRO A 10 15.53 -2.53 6.03
N TYR A 11 14.35 -2.05 5.67
CA TYR A 11 13.08 -2.74 5.95
C TYR A 11 12.75 -3.82 4.94
N LEU A 12 13.38 -3.81 3.76
CA LEU A 12 13.08 -4.73 2.66
C LEU A 12 13.99 -5.96 2.62
N ALA A 13 14.86 -6.11 3.62
CA ALA A 13 15.69 -7.30 3.77
C ALA A 13 14.84 -8.60 3.77
N GLY A 14 15.35 -9.65 3.12
CA GLY A 14 14.63 -10.92 2.98
C GLY A 14 13.54 -10.91 1.89
N GLY A 15 13.67 -10.07 0.87
CA GLY A 15 12.72 -10.01 -0.26
C GLY A 15 11.37 -9.39 0.11
N ARG A 16 11.34 -8.53 1.13
CA ARG A 16 10.13 -7.86 1.59
C ARG A 16 9.74 -6.71 0.67
N THR A 17 8.46 -6.34 0.70
CA THR A 17 7.90 -5.30 -0.16
C THR A 17 7.61 -4.00 0.59
N LEU A 18 7.60 -2.89 -0.16
CA LEU A 18 7.12 -1.60 0.29
C LEU A 18 5.66 -1.47 -0.15
N VAL A 19 4.76 -1.21 0.79
CA VAL A 19 3.32 -1.01 0.52
C VAL A 19 3.01 0.48 0.44
N PRO A 20 2.80 1.06 -0.76
CA PRO A 20 2.37 2.45 -0.88
C PRO A 20 0.92 2.60 -0.41
N VAL A 21 0.60 3.74 0.19
CA VAL A 21 -0.77 4.09 0.59
C VAL A 21 -1.21 5.40 -0.09
N PRO A 22 -2.30 5.37 -0.86
CA PRO A 22 -3.06 4.19 -1.28
C PRO A 22 -2.21 3.23 -2.13
N LEU A 23 -2.69 2.00 -2.31
CA LEU A 23 -2.01 1.07 -3.22
C LEU A 23 -1.97 1.67 -4.62
N ALA A 24 -0.86 1.44 -5.33
CA ALA A 24 -0.69 1.97 -6.67
C ALA A 24 -1.70 1.33 -7.63
N ASP A 25 -2.23 2.12 -8.54
CA ASP A 25 -3.07 1.71 -9.67
C ASP A 25 -2.89 2.69 -10.83
N THR A 26 -3.59 2.50 -11.95
CA THR A 26 -3.49 3.39 -13.12
C THR A 26 -3.90 4.84 -12.80
N ASN A 27 -4.81 5.05 -11.84
CA ASN A 27 -5.27 6.37 -11.41
C ASN A 27 -4.39 6.97 -10.29
N ARG A 28 -3.60 6.13 -9.59
CA ARG A 28 -2.71 6.48 -8.47
C ARG A 28 -1.29 5.95 -8.73
N PRO A 29 -0.55 6.57 -9.66
CA PRO A 29 0.73 6.06 -10.10
C PRO A 29 1.90 6.37 -9.14
N GLU A 30 1.66 6.99 -7.98
CA GLU A 30 2.69 7.51 -7.08
C GLU A 30 3.69 6.43 -6.65
N GLY A 31 3.20 5.26 -6.21
CA GLY A 31 4.07 4.13 -5.87
C GLY A 31 4.89 3.64 -7.08
N MET A 32 4.31 3.63 -8.28
CA MET A 32 5.03 3.27 -9.51
C MET A 32 6.12 4.29 -9.85
N ARG A 33 5.84 5.59 -9.65
CA ARG A 33 6.83 6.67 -9.85
C ARG A 33 8.00 6.52 -8.88
N TRP A 34 7.76 6.12 -7.64
CA TRP A 34 8.83 5.84 -6.67
C TRP A 34 9.70 4.65 -7.07
N ALA A 35 9.07 3.56 -7.52
CA ALA A 35 9.81 2.41 -8.04
C ALA A 35 10.66 2.82 -9.24
N ALA A 36 10.11 3.57 -10.20
CA ALA A 36 10.85 4.09 -11.36
C ALA A 36 12.02 5.00 -10.95
N ALA A 37 11.80 5.93 -10.02
CA ALA A 37 12.83 6.85 -9.54
C ALA A 37 13.99 6.16 -8.80
N THR A 38 13.78 4.92 -8.36
CA THR A 38 14.79 4.10 -7.68
C THR A 38 15.35 2.99 -8.57
N ASN A 39 15.10 3.05 -9.88
CA ASN A 39 15.45 2.01 -10.86
C ASN A 39 14.89 0.63 -10.47
N ILE A 40 13.61 0.58 -10.13
CA ILE A 40 12.88 -0.60 -9.67
C ILE A 40 13.55 -1.21 -8.42
N GLY A 41 13.85 -0.35 -7.44
CA GLY A 41 14.63 -0.74 -6.26
C GLY A 41 13.89 -1.65 -5.27
N PHE A 42 12.56 -1.76 -5.38
CA PHE A 42 11.72 -2.52 -4.46
C PHE A 42 10.50 -3.12 -5.16
N GLY A 43 9.98 -4.22 -4.60
CA GLY A 43 8.66 -4.74 -4.93
C GLY A 43 7.56 -4.01 -4.16
N MET A 44 6.37 -3.94 -4.74
CA MET A 44 5.18 -3.36 -4.11
C MET A 44 3.91 -4.08 -4.60
N PRO A 45 2.84 -4.14 -3.79
CA PRO A 45 1.54 -4.60 -4.24
C PRO A 45 0.83 -3.56 -5.10
N GLY A 46 -0.11 -4.03 -5.93
CA GLY A 46 -0.83 -3.16 -6.87
C GLY A 46 -0.03 -2.90 -8.14
N GLY A 47 -0.18 -1.68 -8.65
CA GLY A 47 0.44 -1.21 -9.89
C GLY A 47 -0.38 -1.58 -11.14
N TYR A 48 0.14 -1.14 -12.28
CA TYR A 48 -0.43 -1.44 -13.58
C TYR A 48 -0.24 -2.93 -13.90
N PHE A 49 -1.33 -3.56 -14.32
CA PHE A 49 -1.35 -4.90 -14.88
C PHE A 49 -2.34 -4.90 -16.05
N LEU A 50 -2.01 -5.61 -17.12
CA LEU A 50 -2.95 -5.90 -18.20
C LEU A 50 -3.00 -7.40 -18.39
N GLY A 51 -4.17 -7.98 -18.18
CA GLY A 51 -4.35 -9.42 -18.35
C GLY A 51 -5.81 -9.84 -18.38
N PRO A 52 -6.08 -11.15 -18.50
CA PRO A 52 -7.44 -11.67 -18.56
C PRO A 52 -8.23 -11.32 -17.28
N ALA A 53 -9.46 -10.85 -17.41
CA ALA A 53 -10.29 -10.49 -16.25
C ALA A 53 -10.81 -11.69 -15.44
N GLY A 54 -10.71 -12.90 -15.99
CA GLY A 54 -11.16 -14.13 -15.34
C GLY A 54 -10.76 -15.42 -16.06
N GLY A 55 -9.79 -15.37 -17.00
CA GLY A 55 -9.33 -16.54 -17.76
C GLY A 55 -10.36 -17.15 -18.71
N VAL A 56 -11.48 -16.47 -18.97
CA VAL A 56 -12.51 -16.89 -19.94
C VAL A 56 -12.31 -16.16 -21.26
N ASP A 57 -12.24 -16.92 -22.35
CA ASP A 57 -12.11 -16.37 -23.70
C ASP A 57 -13.26 -15.39 -24.03
N GLY A 58 -12.91 -14.25 -24.63
CA GLY A 58 -13.88 -13.22 -25.04
C GLY A 58 -14.24 -12.18 -23.98
N GLN A 59 -13.74 -12.27 -22.75
CA GLN A 59 -13.88 -11.19 -21.77
C GLN A 59 -12.90 -10.04 -22.05
N LEU A 60 -13.36 -8.80 -21.80
CA LEU A 60 -12.49 -7.63 -21.82
C LEU A 60 -11.35 -7.80 -20.81
N GLY A 61 -10.14 -7.38 -21.18
CA GLY A 61 -8.99 -7.42 -20.29
C GLY A 61 -9.21 -6.58 -19.04
N ARG A 62 -8.64 -7.04 -17.92
CA ARG A 62 -8.53 -6.25 -16.70
C ARG A 62 -7.32 -5.36 -16.78
N PHE A 63 -7.51 -4.13 -16.32
CA PHE A 63 -6.47 -3.19 -15.98
C PHE A 63 -6.27 -3.22 -14.46
N ASP A 64 -5.02 -3.05 -14.04
CA ASP A 64 -4.57 -3.07 -12.64
C ASP A 64 -4.64 -4.44 -11.95
N ALA A 65 -3.91 -4.55 -10.84
CA ALA A 65 -3.94 -5.74 -10.01
C ALA A 65 -5.35 -6.02 -9.45
N PRO A 66 -5.73 -7.30 -9.25
CA PRO A 66 -6.98 -7.63 -8.57
C PRO A 66 -7.10 -6.93 -7.21
N PRO A 67 -8.25 -6.28 -6.92
CA PRO A 67 -8.43 -5.59 -5.65
C PRO A 67 -8.39 -6.59 -4.49
N SER A 68 -7.70 -6.17 -3.43
CA SER A 68 -7.66 -6.83 -2.12
C SER A 68 -8.64 -6.16 -1.16
N ARG A 69 -8.92 -6.80 0.00
CA ARG A 69 -9.71 -6.17 1.06
C ARG A 69 -9.03 -4.89 1.56
N THR A 70 -7.71 -4.93 1.74
CA THR A 70 -6.93 -3.77 2.16
C THR A 70 -6.98 -2.63 1.14
N SER A 71 -6.80 -2.91 -0.16
CA SER A 71 -6.88 -1.85 -1.18
C SER A 71 -8.28 -1.23 -1.28
N GLY A 72 -9.33 -2.05 -1.17
CA GLY A 72 -10.71 -1.55 -1.17
C GLY A 72 -10.98 -0.61 0.02
N LEU A 73 -10.59 -1.04 1.23
CA LEU A 73 -10.70 -0.26 2.45
C LEU A 73 -9.97 1.08 2.34
N LEU A 74 -8.72 1.08 1.89
CA LEU A 74 -7.93 2.32 1.77
C LEU A 74 -8.51 3.26 0.71
N ASN A 75 -9.03 2.73 -0.40
CA ASN A 75 -9.71 3.53 -1.41
C ASN A 75 -11.01 4.16 -0.88
N GLU A 76 -11.75 3.46 -0.03
CA GLU A 76 -12.95 4.02 0.64
C GLU A 76 -12.57 5.17 1.58
N VAL A 77 -11.50 5.03 2.36
CA VAL A 77 -11.00 6.11 3.23
C VAL A 77 -10.54 7.32 2.42
N VAL A 78 -9.84 7.10 1.30
CA VAL A 78 -9.47 8.18 0.37
C VAL A 78 -10.70 8.89 -0.16
N ALA A 79 -11.73 8.15 -0.58
CA ALA A 79 -12.92 8.72 -1.21
C ALA A 79 -13.81 9.46 -0.20
N SER A 80 -14.01 8.90 0.99
CA SER A 80 -14.89 9.46 2.03
C SER A 80 -14.21 10.53 2.88
N GLY A 81 -12.88 10.49 2.99
CA GLY A 81 -12.14 11.29 3.97
C GLY A 81 -12.48 10.95 5.41
N GLN A 82 -13.08 9.79 5.67
CA GLN A 82 -13.44 9.34 7.01
C GLN A 82 -12.58 8.14 7.41
N PRO A 83 -12.00 8.13 8.61
CA PRO A 83 -11.30 6.95 9.09
C PRO A 83 -12.28 5.81 9.37
N VAL A 84 -11.82 4.58 9.22
CA VAL A 84 -12.61 3.40 9.57
C VAL A 84 -12.32 2.98 11.01
N VAL A 85 -13.37 2.58 11.73
CA VAL A 85 -13.24 2.01 13.07
C VAL A 85 -12.63 0.62 12.96
N PRO A 86 -11.48 0.34 13.61
CA PRO A 86 -10.81 -0.94 13.49
C PRO A 86 -11.61 -2.04 14.19
N THR A 87 -11.92 -3.12 13.46
CA THR A 87 -12.48 -4.37 13.99
C THR A 87 -11.46 -5.50 13.88
N GLU A 88 -11.68 -6.61 14.59
CA GLU A 88 -10.77 -7.74 14.53
C GLU A 88 -10.76 -8.42 13.15
N GLU A 89 -11.92 -8.42 12.48
CA GLU A 89 -12.05 -8.93 11.11
C GLU A 89 -11.24 -8.08 10.12
N LEU A 90 -11.24 -6.75 10.28
CA LEU A 90 -10.43 -5.87 9.46
C LEU A 90 -8.94 -6.03 9.76
N ARG A 91 -8.55 -6.21 11.03
CA ARG A 91 -7.15 -6.51 11.39
C ARG A 91 -6.66 -7.80 10.77
N ALA A 92 -7.47 -8.86 10.84
CA ALA A 92 -7.15 -10.14 10.22
C ALA A 92 -7.01 -10.02 8.69
N ALA A 93 -7.95 -9.33 8.02
CA ALA A 93 -7.88 -9.13 6.58
C ALA A 93 -6.65 -8.32 6.14
N VAL A 94 -6.29 -7.28 6.88
CA VAL A 94 -5.08 -6.49 6.60
C VAL A 94 -3.82 -7.32 6.85
N ARG A 95 -3.78 -8.08 7.95
CA ARG A 95 -2.67 -9.00 8.24
C ARG A 95 -2.46 -10.02 7.11
N ASP A 96 -3.54 -10.65 6.64
CA ASP A 96 -3.47 -11.65 5.57
C ASP A 96 -2.92 -11.05 4.27
N ASP A 97 -3.34 -9.83 3.92
CA ASP A 97 -2.82 -9.11 2.75
C ASP A 97 -1.33 -8.76 2.92
N LEU A 98 -0.91 -8.26 4.09
CA LEU A 98 0.49 -7.93 4.37
C LEU A 98 1.40 -9.16 4.33
N LEU A 99 0.96 -10.29 4.89
CA LEU A 99 1.69 -11.56 4.84
C LEU A 99 1.81 -12.07 3.39
N ARG A 100 0.71 -12.03 2.63
CA ARG A 100 0.69 -12.43 1.21
C ARG A 100 1.63 -11.58 0.36
N TRP A 101 1.79 -10.30 0.68
CA TRP A 101 2.72 -9.40 0.00
C TRP A 101 4.15 -9.47 0.52
N ASN A 102 4.42 -10.25 1.57
CA ASN A 102 5.69 -10.23 2.31
C ASN A 102 6.07 -8.78 2.69
N ALA A 103 5.14 -8.02 3.25
CA ALA A 103 5.33 -6.59 3.51
C ALA A 103 6.41 -6.35 4.58
N GLY A 104 7.29 -5.38 4.32
CA GLY A 104 8.25 -4.88 5.30
C GLY A 104 7.84 -3.56 5.91
N ILE A 105 7.35 -2.64 5.07
CA ILE A 105 6.88 -1.32 5.49
C ILE A 105 5.64 -0.90 4.73
N ILE A 106 4.80 -0.13 5.40
CA ILE A 106 3.72 0.66 4.80
C ILE A 106 4.19 2.12 4.76
N VAL A 107 3.96 2.81 3.64
CA VAL A 107 4.42 4.19 3.41
C VAL A 107 3.27 5.05 2.90
N LEU A 108 2.94 6.10 3.65
CA LEU A 108 1.91 7.09 3.34
C LEU A 108 2.53 8.49 3.25
N PRO A 109 2.46 9.20 2.10
CA PRO A 109 2.93 10.57 2.02
C PRO A 109 2.17 11.51 2.96
N VAL A 110 2.88 12.47 3.57
CA VAL A 110 2.23 13.43 4.49
C VAL A 110 1.27 14.38 3.77
N ASP A 111 1.45 14.58 2.46
CA ASP A 111 0.64 15.43 1.58
C ASP A 111 -0.41 14.65 0.77
N GLN A 112 -0.56 13.34 1.03
CA GLN A 112 -1.58 12.52 0.40
C GLN A 112 -2.98 13.07 0.72
N LEU A 113 -3.88 13.06 -0.28
CA LEU A 113 -5.28 13.37 -0.07
C LEU A 113 -5.86 12.46 1.03
N ASN A 114 -6.44 13.09 2.05
CA ASN A 114 -6.96 12.41 3.24
C ASN A 114 -5.91 11.58 4.01
N ALA A 115 -4.66 12.06 4.06
CA ALA A 115 -3.58 11.44 4.84
C ALA A 115 -3.93 11.24 6.32
N GLY A 116 -4.62 12.20 6.96
CA GLY A 116 -5.06 12.07 8.35
C GLY A 116 -5.98 10.86 8.59
N PRO A 117 -7.13 10.77 7.90
CA PRO A 117 -8.01 9.61 7.94
C PRO A 117 -7.32 8.27 7.63
N LEU A 118 -6.45 8.24 6.61
CA LEU A 118 -5.67 7.05 6.25
C LEU A 118 -4.73 6.63 7.38
N ARG A 119 -3.99 7.58 7.94
CA ARG A 119 -3.10 7.35 9.07
C ARG A 119 -3.88 6.82 10.26
N THR A 120 -4.97 7.46 10.66
CA THR A 120 -5.79 7.02 11.80
C THR A 120 -6.30 5.59 11.61
N THR A 121 -6.74 5.26 10.39
CA THR A 121 -7.21 3.91 10.06
C THR A 121 -6.10 2.89 10.19
N LEU A 122 -4.92 3.16 9.61
CA LEU A 122 -3.77 2.25 9.68
C LEU A 122 -3.21 2.15 11.11
N ASP A 123 -3.13 3.26 11.84
CA ASP A 123 -2.71 3.28 13.24
C ASP A 123 -3.56 2.33 14.11
N GLY A 124 -4.88 2.28 13.86
CA GLY A 124 -5.81 1.37 14.55
C GLY A 124 -5.75 -0.09 14.10
N LEU A 125 -5.25 -0.37 12.89
CA LEU A 125 -5.23 -1.70 12.28
C LEU A 125 -3.89 -2.41 12.44
N VAL A 126 -2.77 -1.70 12.30
CA VAL A 126 -1.41 -2.26 12.28
C VAL A 126 -0.52 -1.72 13.40
N GLY A 127 -0.99 -0.77 14.20
CA GLY A 127 -0.22 -0.11 15.25
C GLY A 127 0.33 1.26 14.84
N PRO A 128 1.02 1.98 15.73
CA PRO A 128 1.34 3.39 15.53
C PRO A 128 2.36 3.64 14.42
N SER A 129 2.11 4.67 13.61
CA SER A 129 3.06 5.22 12.64
C SER A 129 4.17 6.04 13.29
N ALA A 130 5.32 6.07 12.60
CA ALA A 130 6.36 7.07 12.80
C ALA A 130 6.40 8.03 11.61
N GLN A 131 6.62 9.33 11.88
CA GLN A 131 6.93 10.27 10.79
C GLN A 131 8.41 10.16 10.45
N VAL A 132 8.71 9.95 9.17
CA VAL A 132 10.08 9.91 8.67
C VAL A 132 10.13 10.76 7.40
N ASN A 133 10.85 11.88 7.46
CA ASN A 133 10.86 12.89 6.39
C ASN A 133 9.44 13.31 5.98
N ASP A 134 9.07 13.03 4.72
CA ASP A 134 7.83 13.39 4.06
C ASP A 134 6.82 12.23 4.02
N VAL A 135 6.98 11.21 4.86
CA VAL A 135 6.03 10.09 4.96
C VAL A 135 5.69 9.73 6.41
N TRP A 136 4.49 9.18 6.59
CA TRP A 136 4.15 8.29 7.68
C TRP A 136 4.56 6.86 7.31
N MET A 137 5.20 6.17 8.25
CA MET A 137 5.73 4.83 8.05
C MET A 137 5.28 3.90 9.17
N TRP A 138 4.91 2.68 8.79
CA TRP A 138 4.69 1.57 9.72
C TRP A 138 5.69 0.46 9.40
N ASP A 139 6.46 0.03 10.41
CA ASP A 139 7.28 -1.17 10.33
C ASP A 139 6.39 -2.38 10.62
N VAL A 140 6.17 -3.23 9.62
CA VAL A 140 5.25 -4.36 9.70
C VAL A 140 5.98 -5.70 9.64
N ARG A 141 7.31 -5.72 9.80
CA ARG A 141 8.12 -6.94 9.71
C ARG A 141 7.79 -7.99 10.78
N THR A 142 7.11 -7.60 11.85
CA THR A 142 6.72 -8.45 12.98
C THR A 142 5.25 -8.86 12.96
N ILE A 143 4.50 -8.46 11.92
CA ILE A 143 3.10 -8.89 11.71
C ILE A 143 3.07 -10.34 11.20
#